data_AF-A0A7K4G0W9-F1
#
_entry.id   AF-A0A7K4G0W9-F1
#
_cell.length_a   1.000
_cell.length_b   1.000
_cell.length_c   1.000
_cell.angle_alpha   90.00
_cell.angle_beta   90.00
_cell.angle_gamma   90.00
#
_symmetry.space_group_name_H-M   'P 1'
#
loop_
_entity.id
_entity.type
_entity.pdbx_description
1 polymer ?
#
loop_
_entity_poly.entity_id
_entity_poly.type
_entity_poly.pdbx_seq_one_letter_code
_entity_poly.pdbx_strand_id
1 'polypeptide(L)'
;MPNNENAWSDWLDFNKETISKIPQSAGVYMMHASMKILFIGGSENIKTSIQDKEKDPCISRATRVRYMQTGSYEQITNDLIKDYKDRHEGKRPQCMETC
;
A
#
# COMPACT_ATOMS: atom_id res chain seq x y z
N MET A 1 15.49 -15.52 16.59
CA MET A 1 14.85 -14.20 16.76
C MET A 1 13.55 -14.27 15.98
N PRO A 2 12.39 -13.83 16.50
CA PRO A 2 11.18 -13.84 15.70
C PRO A 2 11.39 -12.82 14.59
N ASN A 3 11.63 -13.32 13.39
CA ASN A 3 11.65 -12.53 12.18
C ASN A 3 10.28 -11.86 12.07
N ASN A 4 10.22 -10.57 12.37
CA ASN A 4 9.04 -9.71 12.21
C ASN A 4 8.76 -9.46 10.70
N GLU A 5 9.05 -10.43 9.85
CA GLU A 5 9.06 -10.39 8.39
C GLU A 5 7.65 -10.29 7.78
N ASN A 6 6.61 -10.06 8.58
CA ASN A 6 5.24 -9.81 8.13
C ASN A 6 4.48 -8.88 9.10
N ALA A 7 5.18 -8.01 9.84
CA ALA A 7 4.52 -7.00 10.67
C ALA A 7 4.19 -5.75 9.83
N TRP A 8 2.93 -5.33 9.86
CA TRP A 8 2.55 -4.04 9.27
C TRP A 8 3.24 -2.90 10.02
N SER A 9 3.73 -1.91 9.27
CA SER A 9 4.14 -0.62 9.82
C SER A 9 2.94 0.10 10.42
N ASP A 10 3.21 1.06 11.30
CA ASP A 10 2.24 2.08 11.66
C ASP A 10 1.72 2.81 10.42
N TRP A 11 0.55 3.44 10.55
CA TRP A 11 0.06 4.37 9.54
C TRP A 11 0.91 5.64 9.58
N LEU A 12 1.69 5.85 8.53
CA LEU A 12 2.54 7.01 8.37
C LEU A 12 1.88 8.02 7.44
N ASP A 13 2.20 9.30 7.62
CA ASP A 13 1.68 10.34 6.73
C ASP A 13 2.28 10.23 5.33
N PHE A 14 1.46 10.31 4.29
CA PHE A 14 1.90 10.23 2.91
C PHE A 14 2.53 11.56 2.46
N ASN A 15 3.80 11.74 2.81
CA ASN A 15 4.60 12.90 2.45
C ASN A 15 6.05 12.50 2.10
N LYS A 16 6.81 13.42 1.50
CA LYS A 16 8.19 13.15 1.05
C LYS A 16 9.13 12.71 2.18
N GLU A 17 8.93 13.22 3.40
CA GLU A 17 9.77 12.87 4.55
C GLU A 17 9.54 11.42 4.98
N THR A 18 8.29 11.00 5.10
CA THR A 18 7.92 9.61 5.38
C THR A 18 8.42 8.69 4.28
N ILE A 19 8.18 9.03 3.02
CA ILE A 19 8.57 8.21 1.87
C ILE A 19 10.09 8.00 1.85
N SER A 20 10.87 9.01 2.26
CA SER A 20 12.32 8.89 2.42
C SER A 20 12.73 7.82 3.45
N LYS A 21 11.95 7.68 4.53
CA LYS A 21 12.18 6.72 5.62
C LYS A 21 11.69 5.31 5.30
N ILE A 22 10.88 5.12 4.25
CA ILE A 22 10.39 3.79 3.84
C ILE A 22 11.58 2.94 3.33
N PRO A 23 11.69 1.68 3.76
CA PRO A 23 12.76 0.79 3.32
C PRO A 23 12.61 0.40 1.84
N GLN A 24 13.76 0.29 1.14
CA GLN A 24 13.83 -0.22 -0.23
C GLN A 24 13.84 -1.74 -0.22
N SER A 25 12.68 -2.35 0.04
CA SER A 25 12.53 -3.80 0.14
C SER A 25 11.27 -4.29 -0.56
N ALA A 26 11.21 -5.60 -0.80
CA ALA A 26 10.01 -6.25 -1.27
C ALA A 26 8.92 -6.19 -0.20
N GLY A 27 7.69 -5.94 -0.63
CA GLY A 27 6.57 -5.84 0.30
C GLY A 27 5.28 -5.36 -0.32
N VAL A 28 4.29 -5.22 0.56
CA VAL A 28 2.97 -4.69 0.24
C VAL A 28 2.75 -3.36 0.95
N TYR A 29 1.92 -2.51 0.38
CA TYR A 29 1.54 -1.24 0.98
C TYR A 29 0.08 -0.92 0.71
N MET A 30 -0.50 -0.13 1.62
CA MET A 30 -1.87 0.34 1.54
C MET A 30 -1.88 1.83 1.76
N MET A 31 -2.65 2.53 0.93
CA MET A 31 -2.83 3.98 1.01
C MET A 31 -4.28 4.30 1.27
N HIS A 32 -4.54 5.25 2.16
CA HIS A 32 -5.88 5.67 2.47
C HIS A 32 -6.00 7.19 2.59
N ALA A 33 -7.20 7.70 2.32
CA ALA A 33 -7.60 9.06 2.62
C ALA A 33 -8.89 9.02 3.43
N SER A 34 -8.94 9.74 4.55
CA SER A 34 -10.13 9.80 5.41
C SER A 34 -10.71 8.42 5.76
N MET A 35 -9.85 7.48 6.16
CA MET A 35 -10.19 6.08 6.50
C MET A 35 -10.70 5.21 5.34
N LYS A 36 -10.71 5.72 4.10
CA LYS A 36 -11.04 4.94 2.90
C LYS A 36 -9.76 4.50 2.20
N ILE A 37 -9.60 3.18 1.99
CA ILE A 37 -8.48 2.66 1.21
C ILE A 37 -8.63 3.12 -0.25
N LEU A 38 -7.64 3.86 -0.72
CA LEU A 38 -7.59 4.34 -2.10
C LEU A 38 -6.86 3.35 -3.00
N PHE A 39 -5.83 2.70 -2.47
CA PHE A 39 -4.96 1.82 -3.24
C PHE A 39 -4.28 0.77 -2.37
N ILE A 40 -4.09 -0.41 -2.95
CA ILE A 40 -3.36 -1.54 -2.38
C ILE A 40 -2.35 -1.97 -3.44
N GLY A 41 -1.07 -1.99 -3.09
CA GLY A 41 0.00 -2.34 -4.02
C GLY A 41 1.01 -3.30 -3.39
N GLY A 42 1.65 -4.09 -4.24
CA GLY A 42 2.80 -4.92 -3.89
C GLY A 42 3.92 -4.67 -4.89
N SER A 43 5.16 -4.66 -4.41
CA SER A 43 6.34 -4.47 -5.26
C SER A 43 7.57 -5.08 -4.62
N GLU A 44 8.53 -5.49 -5.46
CA GLU A 44 9.90 -5.82 -5.04
C GLU A 44 10.63 -4.63 -4.39
N ASN A 45 10.18 -3.39 -4.67
CA ASN A 45 10.67 -2.19 -4.01
C ASN A 45 9.51 -1.25 -3.68
N ILE A 46 8.99 -1.38 -2.46
CA ILE A 46 7.86 -0.57 -1.99
C ILE A 46 8.16 0.92 -2.03
N LYS A 47 9.40 1.35 -1.75
CA LYS A 47 9.77 2.78 -1.74
C LYS A 47 9.60 3.39 -3.12
N THR A 48 10.20 2.77 -4.14
CA THR A 48 10.11 3.25 -5.52
C THR A 48 8.67 3.21 -6.02
N SER A 49 7.94 2.14 -5.73
CA SER A 49 6.52 2.01 -6.11
C SER A 49 5.66 3.12 -5.50
N ILE A 50 5.84 3.42 -4.21
CA ILE A 50 5.13 4.49 -3.50
C ILE A 50 5.49 5.87 -4.08
N GLN A 51 6.77 6.11 -4.41
CA GLN A 51 7.22 7.35 -5.05
C GLN A 51 6.59 7.55 -6.43
N ASP A 52 6.48 6.49 -7.24
CA ASP A 52 5.83 6.59 -8.54
C ASP A 52 4.33 6.85 -8.41
N LYS A 53 3.70 6.33 -7.35
CA LYS A 53 2.30 6.62 -7.05
C LYS A 53 2.07 8.05 -6.56
N GLU A 54 3.06 8.75 -6.01
CA GLU A 54 2.96 10.20 -5.72
C GLU A 54 2.61 11.01 -6.98
N LYS A 55 3.07 10.56 -8.15
CA LYS A 55 2.79 11.21 -9.45
C LYS A 55 1.38 10.93 -9.97
N ASP A 56 0.68 9.96 -9.39
CA ASP A 56 -0.66 9.58 -9.83
C ASP A 56 -1.69 10.57 -9.25
N PRO A 57 -2.47 11.28 -10.10
CA PRO A 57 -3.43 12.27 -9.65
C PRO A 57 -4.52 11.66 -8.75
N CYS A 58 -4.83 10.38 -8.88
CA CYS A 58 -5.80 9.72 -7.99
C CYS A 58 -5.20 9.51 -6.59
N ILE A 59 -3.95 9.03 -6.54
CA ILE A 59 -3.24 8.73 -5.28
C ILE A 59 -2.75 9.98 -4.57
N SER A 60 -2.57 11.10 -5.27
CA SER A 60 -2.20 12.40 -4.67
C SER A 60 -3.12 12.84 -3.52
N ARG A 61 -4.34 12.28 -3.45
CA ARG A 61 -5.32 12.51 -2.36
C ARG A 61 -5.10 11.65 -1.12
N ALA A 62 -4.21 10.65 -1.19
CA ALA A 62 -3.87 9.80 -0.06
C ALA A 62 -3.26 10.65 1.06
N THR A 63 -3.71 10.42 2.29
CA THR A 63 -3.17 11.13 3.46
C THR A 63 -2.23 10.26 4.26
N ARG A 64 -2.43 8.94 4.23
CA ARG A 64 -1.59 7.99 4.95
C ARG A 64 -1.26 6.77 4.13
N VAL A 65 -0.11 6.20 4.47
CA VAL A 65 0.43 4.97 3.90
C VAL A 65 0.89 4.06 5.04
N ARG A 66 0.65 2.77 4.88
CA ARG A 66 1.32 1.73 5.68
C ARG A 66 1.92 0.70 4.75
N TYR A 67 2.94 0.01 5.21
CA TYR A 67 3.60 -1.04 4.44
C TYR A 67 3.89 -2.26 5.29
N MET A 68 4.16 -3.38 4.64
CA MET A 68 4.62 -4.61 5.26
C MET A 68 5.69 -5.19 4.35
N GLN A 69 6.88 -5.40 4.90
CA GLN A 69 7.96 -6.04 4.18
C GLN A 69 7.65 -7.53 4.07
N THR A 70 7.75 -8.10 2.88
CA THR A 70 7.46 -9.51 2.65
C THR A 70 7.95 -9.93 1.26
N GLY A 71 8.52 -11.13 1.16
CA GLY A 71 8.91 -11.72 -0.13
C GLY A 71 7.71 -12.24 -0.93
N SER A 72 6.60 -12.55 -0.26
CA SER A 72 5.38 -13.07 -0.88
C SER A 72 4.39 -11.95 -1.24
N TYR A 73 4.90 -10.78 -1.62
CA TYR A 73 4.09 -9.56 -1.81
C TYR A 73 2.97 -9.75 -2.84
N GLU A 74 3.15 -10.57 -3.88
CA GLU A 74 2.13 -10.82 -4.89
C GLU A 74 0.90 -11.53 -4.31
N GLN A 75 1.12 -12.61 -3.58
CA GLN A 75 0.06 -13.38 -2.93
C GLN A 75 -0.69 -12.51 -1.91
N ILE A 76 0.07 -11.82 -1.05
CA ILE A 76 -0.52 -10.98 -0.01
C ILE A 76 -1.27 -9.79 -0.61
N THR A 77 -0.78 -9.19 -1.69
CA THR A 77 -1.50 -8.10 -2.39
C THR A 77 -2.84 -8.61 -2.93
N ASN A 78 -2.86 -9.78 -3.56
CA ASN A 78 -4.08 -10.38 -4.07
C ASN A 78 -5.08 -10.70 -2.95
N ASP A 79 -4.60 -11.24 -1.83
CA ASP A 79 -5.42 -11.53 -0.65
C ASP A 79 -6.02 -10.25 -0.05
N LEU A 80 -5.22 -9.17 0.06
CA LEU A 80 -5.70 -7.88 0.54
C LEU A 80 -6.74 -7.25 -0.38
N ILE A 81 -6.54 -7.33 -1.70
CA ILE A 81 -7.52 -6.85 -2.68
C ILE A 81 -8.81 -7.67 -2.60
N LYS A 82 -8.69 -8.99 -2.42
CA LYS A 82 -9.84 -9.89 -2.27
C LYS A 82 -10.62 -9.57 -1.00
N ASP A 83 -9.95 -9.49 0.16
CA ASP A 83 -10.57 -9.10 1.43
C ASP A 83 -11.23 -7.71 1.34
N TYR A 84 -10.57 -6.75 0.67
CA TYR A 84 -11.17 -5.45 0.42
C TYR A 84 -12.48 -5.57 -0.40
N LYS A 85 -12.46 -6.31 -1.50
CA LYS A 85 -13.64 -6.54 -2.34
C LYS A 85 -14.76 -7.21 -1.56
N ASP A 86 -14.45 -8.25 -0.79
CA ASP A 86 -15.44 -8.99 0.00
C ASP A 86 -16.14 -8.06 1.01
N ARG A 87 -15.42 -7.09 1.58
CA ARG A 87 -15.97 -6.07 2.49
C ARG A 87 -16.70 -4.92 1.80
N HIS A 88 -16.45 -4.69 0.51
CA HIS A 88 -16.95 -3.54 -0.25
C HIS A 88 -17.81 -3.97 -1.46
N GLU A 89 -18.59 -5.04 -1.33
CA GLU A 89 -19.55 -5.49 -2.34
C GLU A 89 -18.90 -5.79 -3.72
N GLY A 90 -17.68 -6.31 -3.72
CA GLY A 90 -16.91 -6.60 -4.93
C GLY A 90 -16.18 -5.40 -5.54
N LYS A 91 -16.31 -4.19 -4.97
CA LYS A 91 -15.67 -2.97 -5.48
C LYS A 91 -14.18 -2.96 -5.19
N ARG A 92 -13.40 -2.37 -6.11
CA ARG A 92 -11.96 -2.16 -5.94
C ARG A 92 -11.69 -0.86 -5.17
N PRO A 93 -10.48 -0.69 -4.61
CA PRO A 93 -10.06 0.62 -4.11
C PRO A 93 -10.18 1.67 -5.22
N GLN A 94 -10.60 2.87 -4.85
CA GLN A 94 -10.99 3.93 -5.79
C GLN A 94 -9.94 4.25 -6.86
N CYS A 95 -8.65 4.18 -6.52
CA CYS A 95 -7.55 4.45 -7.45
C CYS A 95 -7.00 3.20 -8.15
N MET A 96 -7.73 2.09 -8.04
CA MET A 96 -7.50 0.85 -8.78
C MET A 96 -8.64 0.54 -9.75
N GLU A 97 -9.62 1.45 -9.88
CA GLU A 97 -10.82 1.28 -10.72
C GLU A 97 -10.61 1.64 -12.19
N THR A 98 -9.42 2.07 -12.61
CA THR A 98 -9.13 2.39 -14.02
C THR A 98 -8.67 1.14 -14.78
N CYS A 99 -9.60 0.54 -15.51
CA CYS A 99 -9.30 -0.18 -16.76
C CYS A 99 -9.12 0.82 -17.90
#